data_AF-A0AAN7BYB7-F1
#
_entry.id   AF-A0AAN7BYB7-F1
#
_cell.length_a   1.000
_cell.length_b   1.000
_cell.length_c   1.000
_cell.angle_alpha   90.00
_cell.angle_beta   90.00
_cell.angle_gamma   90.00
#
_symmetry.space_group_name_H-M   'P 1'
#
loop_
_entity.id
_entity.type
_entity.pdbx_description
1 polymer ?
#
loop_
_entity_poly.entity_id
_entity_poly.type
_entity_poly.pdbx_seq_one_letter_code
_entity_poly.pdbx_strand_id
1 'polypeptide(L)'
;MGVFFLPVGDSTGANQLVVKSAILLWSELKTLKPESSLVILGSLASRPDGAFEIAAQEIRIISKATGTLHPDIRYAGTSILEPQNTDSLLSNRHLYL
;
A
#
# COMPACT_ATOMS: atom_id res chain seq x y z
N MET A 1 -14.84 -12.70 -14.82
CA MET A 1 -14.71 -11.85 -13.61
C MET A 1 -13.28 -11.92 -13.14
N GLY A 2 -12.55 -10.81 -13.12
CA GLY A 2 -11.19 -10.75 -12.58
C GLY A 2 -11.20 -10.56 -11.06
N VAL A 3 -10.20 -11.14 -10.40
CA VAL A 3 -9.85 -10.86 -9.00
C VAL A 3 -8.48 -10.22 -8.99
N PHE A 4 -8.32 -9.16 -8.20
CA PHE A 4 -7.06 -8.43 -8.06
C PHE A 4 -6.58 -8.49 -6.62
N PHE A 5 -5.27 -8.61 -6.45
CA PHE A 5 -4.61 -8.65 -5.16
C PHE A 5 -3.73 -7.42 -5.05
N LEU A 6 -3.91 -6.66 -3.97
CA LEU A 6 -3.16 -5.45 -3.70
C LEU A 6 -2.56 -5.55 -2.30
N PRO A 7 -1.24 -5.38 -2.13
CA PRO A 7 -0.69 -5.15 -0.81
C PRO A 7 -1.10 -3.75 -0.36
N VAL A 8 -1.78 -3.67 0.78
CA VAL A 8 -2.13 -2.41 1.43
C VAL A 8 -1.45 -2.39 2.79
N GLY A 9 -0.80 -1.28 3.13
CA GLY A 9 -0.11 -1.17 4.41
C GLY A 9 -0.46 0.13 5.11
N ASP A 10 -0.62 0.02 6.42
CA ASP A 10 -0.74 1.15 7.34
C ASP A 10 0.47 1.17 8.30
N SER A 11 0.40 1.96 9.37
CA SER A 11 1.46 2.06 10.39
C SER A 11 1.67 0.78 11.21
N THR A 12 0.76 -0.20 11.11
CA THR A 12 0.79 -1.45 11.88
C THR A 12 1.31 -2.64 11.07
N GLY A 13 1.34 -2.52 9.74
CA GLY A 13 1.89 -3.54 8.86
C GLY A 13 1.23 -3.55 7.50
N ALA A 14 1.53 -4.59 6.72
CA ALA A 14 0.92 -4.83 5.42
C ALA A 14 -0.08 -5.98 5.49
N ASN A 15 -1.25 -5.79 4.88
CA ASN A 15 -2.29 -6.79 4.69
C ASN A 15 -2.58 -6.97 3.20
N GLN A 16 -3.05 -8.16 2.82
CA GLN A 16 -3.51 -8.41 1.45
C GLN A 16 -4.95 -7.92 1.30
N LEU A 17 -5.20 -7.10 0.28
CA LEU A 17 -6.53 -6.73 -0.16
C LEU A 17 -6.93 -7.57 -1.38
N VAL A 18 -8.11 -8.17 -1.34
CA VAL A 18 -8.73 -8.92 -2.43
C VAL A 18 -9.87 -8.11 -3.02
N VAL A 19 -9.75 -7.75 -4.30
CA VAL A 19 -10.73 -6.92 -5.01
C VAL A 19 -11.38 -7.71 -6.13
N LYS A 20 -12.71 -7.83 -6.10
CA LYS A 20 -13.47 -8.35 -7.24
C LYS A 20 -13.68 -7.24 -8.27
N SER A 21 -13.50 -7.55 -9.56
CA SER A 21 -13.66 -6.60 -10.68
C SER A 21 -14.98 -5.82 -10.75
N ALA A 22 -16.02 -6.23 -10.02
CA ALA A 22 -17.29 -5.51 -9.94
C ALA A 22 -17.25 -4.28 -9.00
N ILE A 23 -16.24 -4.18 -8.12
CA ILE A 23 -16.18 -3.18 -7.03
C ILE A 23 -15.42 -1.93 -7.46
N LEU A 24 -14.34 -2.11 -8.21
CA LEU A 24 -13.56 -1.02 -8.79
C LEU A 24 -13.10 -1.45 -10.18
N LEU A 25 -13.15 -0.52 -11.13
CA LEU A 25 -12.62 -0.78 -12.45
C LEU A 25 -11.10 -0.98 -12.34
N TRP A 26 -10.62 -2.10 -12.88
CA TRP A 26 -9.18 -2.36 -12.99
C TRP A 26 -8.41 -1.20 -13.62
N SER A 27 -9.06 -0.48 -14.55
CA SER A 27 -8.50 0.70 -15.20
C SER A 27 -8.16 1.83 -14.24
N GLU A 28 -8.82 1.92 -13.08
CA GLU A 28 -8.52 2.91 -12.06
C GLU A 28 -7.41 2.43 -11.13
N LEU A 29 -7.47 1.16 -10.70
CA LEU A 29 -6.44 0.55 -9.84
C LEU A 29 -5.05 0.58 -10.48
N LYS A 30 -4.94 0.29 -11.78
CA LYS A 30 -3.66 0.31 -12.50
C LYS A 30 -3.01 1.70 -12.58
N THR A 31 -3.75 2.76 -12.28
CA THR A 31 -3.23 4.14 -12.26
C THR A 31 -2.63 4.53 -10.91
N LEU A 32 -2.84 3.70 -9.88
CA LEU A 32 -2.30 3.96 -8.55
C LEU A 32 -0.82 3.67 -8.53
N LYS A 33 -0.04 4.67 -8.10
CA LYS A 33 1.36 4.49 -7.74
C LYS A 33 1.46 4.06 -6.27
N PRO A 34 2.57 3.42 -5.85
CA PRO A 34 2.87 3.21 -4.43
C PRO A 34 2.67 4.51 -3.63
N GLU A 35 2.24 4.38 -2.36
CA GLU A 35 1.84 5.49 -1.49
C GLU A 35 0.56 6.27 -1.87
N SER A 36 -0.25 5.77 -2.82
CA SER A 36 -1.62 6.27 -2.98
C SER A 36 -2.50 5.82 -1.81
N SER A 37 -3.37 6.70 -1.30
CA SER A 37 -4.22 6.40 -0.15
C SER A 37 -5.63 5.99 -0.57
N LEU A 38 -6.14 4.94 0.08
CA LEU A 38 -7.45 4.34 -0.20
C LEU A 38 -8.27 4.26 1.10
N VAL A 39 -9.58 4.48 1.01
CA VAL A 39 -10.55 3.95 1.99
C VAL A 39 -11.06 2.63 1.45
N ILE A 40 -11.02 1.60 2.30
CA ILE A 40 -11.50 0.27 1.98
C ILE A 40 -12.59 -0.09 2.98
N LEU A 41 -13.77 -0.46 2.48
CA LEU A 41 -14.80 -1.13 3.26
C LEU A 41 -14.82 -2.59 2.84
N GLY A 42 -14.71 -3.50 3.79
CA GLY A 42 -14.61 -4.92 3.50
C GLY A 42 -14.74 -5.80 4.73
N SER A 43 -14.63 -7.10 4.49
CA SER A 43 -14.64 -8.12 5.54
C SER A 43 -13.23 -8.66 5.74
N LEU A 44 -12.85 -8.92 6.99
CA LEU A 44 -11.64 -9.67 7.29
C LEU A 44 -11.89 -11.15 6.99
N ALA A 45 -11.00 -11.79 6.23
CA ALA A 45 -11.05 -13.21 5.91
C ALA A 45 -9.75 -13.88 6.33
N SER A 46 -9.86 -15.07 6.93
CA SER A 46 -8.68 -15.88 7.26
C SER A 46 -8.18 -16.61 6.03
N ARG A 47 -6.86 -16.62 5.85
CA ARG A 47 -6.17 -17.36 4.80
C ARG A 47 -5.77 -18.75 5.28
N PRO A 48 -5.60 -19.72 4.37
CA PRO A 48 -5.14 -21.07 4.71
C PRO A 48 -3.76 -21.13 5.40
N ASP A 49 -2.92 -20.12 5.21
CA ASP A 49 -1.60 -19.99 5.83
C ASP A 49 -1.63 -19.34 7.23
N GLY A 50 -2.82 -19.07 7.78
CA GLY A 50 -3.02 -18.47 9.09
C GLY A 50 -2.94 -16.94 9.12
N ALA A 51 -2.66 -16.28 7.98
CA ALA A 51 -2.73 -14.83 7.86
C ALA A 51 -4.19 -14.35 7.66
N PHE A 52 -4.39 -13.04 7.66
CA PHE A 52 -5.66 -12.42 7.30
C PHE A 52 -5.54 -11.66 5.97
N GLU A 53 -6.66 -11.55 5.27
CA GLU A 53 -6.83 -10.68 4.11
C GLU A 53 -8.13 -9.89 4.21
N ILE A 54 -8.23 -8.82 3.45
CA ILE A 54 -9.41 -7.97 3.38
C ILE A 54 -10.15 -8.30 2.09
N ALA A 55 -11.34 -8.87 2.20
CA ALA A 55 -12.25 -9.00 1.07
C ALA A 55 -12.98 -7.68 0.85
N ALA A 56 -12.55 -6.91 -0.15
CA ALA A 56 -13.13 -5.61 -0.45
C ALA A 56 -14.62 -5.74 -0.81
N GLN A 57 -15.42 -4.78 -0.36
CA GLN A 57 -16.81 -4.55 -0.77
C GLN A 57 -16.96 -3.19 -1.44
N GLU A 58 -16.25 -2.17 -0.92
CA GLU A 58 -16.12 -0.85 -1.53
C GLU A 58 -14.68 -0.35 -1.41
N ILE A 59 -14.24 0.42 -2.41
CA ILE A 59 -12.94 1.09 -2.42
C ILE A 59 -13.15 2.52 -2.89
N ARG A 60 -12.55 3.49 -2.18
CA ARG A 60 -12.53 4.89 -2.59
C ARG A 60 -11.10 5.41 -2.55
N ILE A 61 -10.68 6.09 -3.62
CA ILE A 61 -9.36 6.71 -3.69
C ILE A 61 -9.43 8.05 -2.96
N ILE A 62 -8.61 8.21 -1.93
CA ILE A 62 -8.50 9.47 -1.17
C ILE A 62 -7.50 10.39 -1.86
N SER A 63 -6.35 9.83 -2.23
CA SER A 63 -5.25 10.56 -2.85
C SER A 63 -4.50 9.63 -3.80
N LYS A 64 -3.99 10.22 -4.88
CA LYS A 64 -3.07 9.53 -5.80
C LYS A 64 -1.67 10.08 -5.57
N ALA A 65 -0.71 9.19 -5.36
CA ALA A 65 0.68 9.59 -5.33
C ALA A 65 1.11 10.14 -6.71
N THR A 66 1.73 11.32 -6.71
CA THR A 66 2.20 11.99 -7.94
C THR A 66 3.60 11.53 -8.32
N GLY A 67 4.46 11.32 -7.31
CA GLY A 67 5.80 10.78 -7.45
C GLY A 67 5.82 9.26 -7.59
N THR A 68 6.86 8.75 -8.22
CA THR A 68 7.21 7.33 -8.13
C THR A 68 8.21 7.21 -6.99
N LEU A 69 7.76 6.73 -5.84
CA LEU A 69 8.65 6.43 -4.72
C LEU A 69 9.29 5.06 -4.96
N HIS A 70 10.57 4.93 -4.65
CA HIS A 70 11.24 3.64 -4.76
C HIS A 70 10.60 2.69 -3.75
N PRO A 71 10.13 1.49 -4.14
CA PRO A 71 9.41 0.57 -3.24
C PRO A 71 10.21 0.20 -1.98
N ASP A 72 11.54 0.33 -2.02
CA ASP A 72 12.43 0.10 -0.88
C ASP A 72 12.35 1.14 0.23
N ILE A 73 11.62 2.25 0.06
CA ILE A 73 11.25 3.18 1.15
C ILE A 73 10.70 2.43 2.38
N ARG A 74 9.87 1.40 2.17
CA ARG A 74 9.28 0.59 3.25
C ARG A 74 10.18 -0.55 3.74
N TYR A 75 11.25 -0.86 3.00
CA TYR A 75 12.23 -1.91 3.32
C TYR A 75 13.59 -1.34 3.73
N ALA A 76 13.65 -0.03 3.89
CA ALA A 76 14.77 0.72 4.41
C ALA A 76 15.22 0.12 5.75
N GLY A 77 16.26 -0.72 5.71
CA GLY A 77 16.87 -1.27 6.90
C GLY A 77 17.56 -0.18 7.72
N THR A 78 18.16 -0.54 8.85
CA THR A 78 18.90 0.41 9.69
C THR A 78 20.04 1.13 8.94
N SER A 79 20.46 0.63 7.78
CA SER A 79 21.41 1.28 6.87
C SER A 79 20.95 2.65 6.38
N ILE A 80 19.64 2.94 6.35
CA ILE A 80 19.19 4.30 6.01
C ILE A 80 19.61 5.32 7.06
N LEU A 81 19.78 4.88 8.31
CA LEU A 81 20.16 5.74 9.43
C LEU A 81 21.67 6.00 9.47
N GLU A 82 22.43 5.45 8.52
CA GLU A 82 23.87 5.71 8.42
C GLU A 82 24.13 7.20 8.11
N PRO A 83 25.18 7.82 8.69
CA PRO A 83 25.37 9.27 8.64
C PRO A 83 25.35 9.88 7.24
N GLN A 84 25.86 9.16 6.23
CA GLN A 84 25.90 9.62 4.84
C GLN A 84 24.51 9.78 4.19
N ASN A 85 23.47 9.18 4.77
CA ASN A 85 22.11 9.25 4.28
C ASN A 85 21.27 10.34 4.98
N THR A 86 21.83 11.01 6.00
CA THR A 86 21.12 11.97 6.88
C THR A 86 20.42 13.08 6.08
N ASP A 87 21.13 13.72 5.14
CA ASP A 87 20.56 14.84 4.37
C ASP A 87 19.39 14.39 3.49
N SER A 88 19.51 13.20 2.88
CA SER A 88 18.45 12.61 2.06
C SER A 88 17.24 12.22 2.91
N LEU A 89 17.48 11.62 4.08
CA LEU A 89 16.45 11.27 5.06
C LEU A 89 15.69 12.50 5.54
N LEU A 90 16.39 13.56 5.95
CA LEU A 90 15.77 14.77 6.48
C LEU A 90 15.01 15.55 5.40
N SER A 91 15.56 15.60 4.17
CA SER A 91 14.89 16.23 3.03
C SER A 91 13.60 15.51 2.64
N ASN A 92 13.52 14.20 2.90
CA ASN A 92 12.37 13.36 2.61
C ASN A 92 11.71 12.80 3.89
N ARG A 93 11.85 13.50 5.02
CA ARG A 93 11.48 12.96 6.34
C ARG A 93 10.06 12.40 6.40
N HIS A 94 9.13 13.05 5.71
CA HIS A 94 7.72 12.66 5.63
C HIS A 94 7.49 11.24 5.03
N LEU A 95 8.50 10.65 4.41
CA LEU A 95 8.47 9.30 3.84
C LEU A 95 8.98 8.21 4.80
N TYR A 96 9.73 8.60 5.84
CA TYR A 96 10.46 7.68 6.73
C TYR A 96 9.98 7.77 8.20
N LEU A 97 8.83 8.38 8.44
CA LEU A 97 8.16 8.44 9.75
C LEU A 97 7.11 7.32 9.87
#